data_AF-A0A7Z9HT23-F1
#
_entry.id   AF-A0A7Z9HT23-F1
#
_cell.length_a   1.000
_cell.length_b   1.000
_cell.length_c   1.000
_cell.angle_alpha   90.00
_cell.angle_beta   90.00
_cell.angle_gamma   90.00
#
_symmetry.space_group_name_H-M   'P 1'
#
loop_
_entity.id
_entity.type
_entity.pdbx_description
1 polymer ?
#
loop_
_entity_poly.entity_id
_entity_poly.type
_entity_poly.pdbx_seq_one_letter_code
_entity_poly.pdbx_strand_id
1 'polypeptide(L)'
;MPNLKSQKKRVLTNELARKRNVAVRSRIKTFSKNAEDAIAAKNAEAINTTLTTALREIDRAVQKGVIHTNSAARKKAHLQHSAAATLKG
;
A
#
# COMPACT_ATOMS: atom_id res chain seq x y z
N MET A 1 -30.85 1.22 -11.75
CA MET A 1 -31.05 -0.03 -10.99
C MET A 1 -30.68 -1.21 -11.86
N PRO A 2 -30.13 -2.32 -11.31
CA PRO A 2 -29.83 -3.50 -12.10
C PRO A 2 -31.13 -4.21 -12.49
N ASN A 3 -31.36 -4.35 -13.78
CA ASN A 3 -32.62 -4.91 -14.31
C ASN A 3 -32.58 -6.44 -14.36
N LEU A 4 -31.39 -7.03 -14.52
CA LEU A 4 -31.20 -8.48 -14.53
C LEU A 4 -30.77 -9.02 -13.15
N LYS A 5 -31.22 -10.25 -12.81
CA LYS A 5 -30.86 -10.94 -11.55
C LYS A 5 -29.33 -11.09 -11.39
N SER A 6 -28.62 -11.39 -12.49
CA SER A 6 -27.17 -11.49 -12.51
C SER A 6 -26.48 -10.17 -12.14
N GLN A 7 -27.02 -9.04 -12.63
CA GLN A 7 -26.47 -7.72 -12.33
C GLN A 7 -26.70 -7.32 -10.87
N LYS A 8 -27.88 -7.61 -10.29
CA LYS A 8 -28.15 -7.39 -8.86
C LYS A 8 -27.12 -8.12 -7.99
N LYS A 9 -26.81 -9.39 -8.33
CA LYS A 9 -25.75 -10.17 -7.67
C LYS A 9 -24.38 -9.52 -7.82
N ARG A 10 -24.03 -9.04 -9.02
CA ARG A 10 -22.74 -8.38 -9.27
C ARG A 10 -22.56 -7.11 -8.46
N VAL A 11 -23.61 -6.30 -8.29
CA VAL A 11 -23.53 -5.08 -7.45
C VAL A 11 -23.13 -5.44 -6.01
N LEU A 12 -23.78 -6.45 -5.42
CA LEU A 12 -23.47 -6.91 -4.05
C LEU A 12 -22.02 -7.42 -3.94
N THR A 13 -21.59 -8.29 -4.86
CA THR A 13 -20.22 -8.83 -4.83
C THR A 13 -19.16 -7.75 -5.04
N ASN A 14 -19.43 -6.80 -5.93
CA ASN A 14 -18.52 -5.70 -6.23
C ASN A 14 -18.39 -4.76 -5.04
N GLU A 15 -19.47 -4.50 -4.31
CA GLU A 15 -19.42 -3.65 -3.12
C GLU A 15 -18.56 -4.28 -2.01
N LEU A 16 -18.70 -5.58 -1.78
CA LEU A 16 -17.88 -6.31 -0.81
C LEU A 16 -16.39 -6.27 -1.20
N ALA A 17 -16.08 -6.55 -2.47
CA ALA A 17 -14.73 -6.45 -2.99
C ALA A 17 -14.17 -5.02 -2.88
N ARG A 18 -14.99 -4.00 -3.17
CA ARG A 18 -14.61 -2.59 -3.04
C ARG A 18 -14.24 -2.25 -1.60
N LYS A 19 -15.07 -2.62 -0.61
CA LYS A 19 -14.81 -2.36 0.82
C LYS A 19 -13.47 -2.97 1.26
N ARG A 20 -13.20 -4.23 0.89
CA ARG A 20 -11.90 -4.88 1.14
C ARG A 20 -10.73 -4.13 0.50
N ASN A 21 -10.86 -3.77 -0.77
CA ASN A 21 -9.78 -3.12 -1.51
C ASN A 21 -9.48 -1.71 -0.99
N VAL A 22 -10.51 -0.97 -0.58
CA VAL A 22 -10.36 0.35 0.06
C VAL A 22 -9.55 0.23 1.35
N ALA A 23 -9.87 -0.74 2.22
CA ALA A 23 -9.13 -0.94 3.46
C ALA A 23 -7.65 -1.27 3.21
N VAL A 24 -7.35 -2.15 2.24
CA VAL A 24 -5.96 -2.49 1.88
C VAL A 24 -5.21 -1.28 1.29
N ARG A 25 -5.83 -0.52 0.39
CA ARG A 25 -5.21 0.69 -0.18
C ARG A 25 -4.95 1.75 0.87
N SER A 26 -5.89 1.96 1.79
CA SER A 26 -5.70 2.88 2.92
C SER A 26 -4.54 2.46 3.80
N ARG A 27 -4.45 1.17 4.15
CA ARG A 27 -3.37 0.61 4.94
C ARG A 27 -2.00 0.89 4.33
N ILE A 28 -1.83 0.61 3.03
CA ILE A 28 -0.57 0.90 2.32
C ILE A 28 -0.25 2.40 2.39
N LYS A 29 -1.23 3.27 2.15
CA LYS A 29 -1.03 4.72 2.20
C LYS A 29 -0.55 5.18 3.57
N THR A 30 -1.16 4.68 4.65
CA THR A 30 -0.76 5.00 6.02
C THR A 30 0.67 4.57 6.32
N PHE A 31 1.04 3.32 6.00
CA PHE A 31 2.41 2.84 6.26
C PHE A 31 3.46 3.55 5.40
N SER A 32 3.15 3.86 4.13
CA SER A 32 4.04 4.68 3.30
C SER A 32 4.26 6.07 3.88
N LYS A 33 3.18 6.73 4.36
CA LYS A 33 3.30 8.05 5.00
C LYS A 33 4.12 7.99 6.28
N ASN A 34 3.90 6.99 7.13
CA ASN A 34 4.69 6.82 8.36
C ASN A 34 6.19 6.65 8.06
N ALA A 35 6.54 5.95 6.98
CA ALA A 35 7.93 5.82 6.55
C ALA A 35 8.50 7.16 6.04
N GLU A 36 7.73 7.93 5.27
CA GLU A 36 8.10 9.28 4.82
C GLU A 36 8.30 10.25 6.00
N ASP A 37 7.41 10.21 7.01
CA ASP A 37 7.51 11.02 8.22
C ASP A 37 8.76 10.65 9.05
N ALA A 38 9.09 9.35 9.14
CA ALA A 38 10.32 8.89 9.81
C ALA A 38 11.60 9.32 9.08
N ILE A 39 11.57 9.32 7.74
CA ILE A 39 12.66 9.82 6.89
C ILE A 39 12.85 11.33 7.11
N ALA A 40 11.76 12.11 7.18
CA ALA A 40 11.82 13.53 7.47
C ALA A 40 12.41 13.84 8.86
N ALA A 41 12.13 12.99 9.85
CA ALA A 41 12.66 13.11 11.21
C ALA A 41 14.13 12.67 11.37
N LYS A 42 14.77 12.13 10.32
CA LYS A 42 16.18 11.66 10.29
C LYS A 42 16.56 10.65 11.39
N ASN A 43 15.60 9.88 11.91
CA ASN A 43 15.87 8.86 12.91
C ASN A 43 16.15 7.50 12.24
N ALA A 44 17.42 7.06 12.25
CA ALA A 44 17.87 5.86 11.55
C ALA A 44 17.16 4.56 11.99
N GLU A 45 16.89 4.38 13.29
CA GLU A 45 16.21 3.18 13.80
C GLU A 45 14.72 3.17 13.42
N ALA A 46 14.06 4.33 13.51
CA ALA A 46 12.67 4.49 13.12
C ALA A 46 12.48 4.29 11.61
N ILE A 47 13.44 4.72 10.79
CA ILE A 47 13.43 4.52 9.34
C ILE A 47 13.47 3.02 9.02
N ASN A 48 14.40 2.26 9.60
CA ASN A 48 14.55 0.83 9.29
C ASN A 48 13.29 0.01 9.65
N THR A 49 12.68 0.30 10.80
CA THR A 49 11.47 -0.39 11.27
C THR A 49 10.25 -0.03 10.42
N THR A 50 10.00 1.25 10.18
CA THR A 50 8.86 1.72 9.38
C THR A 50 8.99 1.34 7.91
N LEU A 51 10.20 1.37 7.34
CA LEU A 51 10.45 0.93 5.97
C LEU A 51 10.16 -0.56 5.80
N THR A 52 10.66 -1.41 6.71
CA THR A 52 10.44 -2.86 6.64
C THR A 52 8.96 -3.21 6.71
N THR A 53 8.21 -2.55 7.61
CA THR A 53 6.76 -2.75 7.73
C THR A 53 6.01 -2.27 6.48
N ALA A 54 6.37 -1.10 5.92
CA ALA A 54 5.77 -0.59 4.69
C ALA A 54 6.01 -1.51 3.49
N LEU A 55 7.24 -2.01 3.30
CA LEU A 55 7.57 -2.96 2.23
C LEU A 55 6.75 -4.26 2.35
N ARG A 56 6.67 -4.81 3.57
CA ARG A 56 5.87 -6.02 3.85
C ARG A 56 4.39 -5.85 3.50
N GLU A 57 3.80 -4.70 3.81
CA GLU A 57 2.38 -4.46 3.50
C GLU A 57 2.14 -4.25 2.00
N ILE A 58 3.09 -3.64 1.29
CA ILE A 58 3.04 -3.50 -0.17
C ILE A 58 3.05 -4.89 -0.82
N ASP A 59 3.95 -5.77 -0.42
CA ASP A 59 4.06 -7.12 -1.00
C ASP A 59 2.83 -7.98 -0.65
N ARG A 60 2.29 -7.84 0.57
CA ARG A 60 1.03 -8.49 0.95
C ARG A 60 -0.15 -8.00 0.10
N ALA A 61 -0.16 -6.74 -0.33
CA ALA A 61 -1.21 -6.23 -1.19
C ALA A 61 -1.15 -6.79 -2.63
N VAL A 62 0.05 -7.12 -3.12
CA VAL A 62 0.25 -7.86 -4.37
C VAL A 62 -0.32 -9.28 -4.25
N GLN A 63 0.04 -10.00 -3.18
CA GLN A 63 -0.48 -11.36 -2.93
C GLN A 63 -2.01 -11.39 -2.85
N LYS A 64 -2.62 -10.32 -2.30
CA LYS A 64 -4.08 -10.16 -2.23
C LYS A 64 -4.74 -9.70 -3.53
N GLY A 65 -3.97 -9.46 -4.59
CA GLY A 65 -4.44 -9.01 -5.90
C GLY A 65 -4.99 -7.57 -5.93
N VAL A 66 -4.67 -6.75 -4.92
CA VAL A 66 -5.24 -5.39 -4.80
C VAL A 66 -4.45 -4.38 -5.63
N ILE A 67 -3.15 -4.62 -5.79
CA ILE A 67 -2.24 -3.81 -6.61
C ILE A 67 -1.44 -4.70 -7.56
N HIS A 68 -1.09 -4.16 -8.72
CA HIS A 68 -0.23 -4.83 -9.69
C HIS A 68 1.23 -4.86 -9.21
N THR A 69 1.99 -5.88 -9.62
CA THR A 69 3.42 -6.07 -9.30
C THR A 69 4.25 -4.82 -9.66
N ASN A 70 4.04 -4.26 -10.86
CA ASN A 70 4.72 -3.03 -11.28
C ASN A 70 4.39 -1.82 -10.39
N SER A 71 3.15 -1.71 -9.91
CA SER A 71 2.78 -0.62 -8.99
C SER A 71 3.44 -0.81 -7.63
N ALA A 72 3.58 -2.05 -7.17
CA ALA A 72 4.33 -2.37 -5.96
C ALA A 72 5.81 -2.04 -6.13
N ALA A 73 6.42 -2.46 -7.25
CA ALA A 73 7.83 -2.19 -7.56
C ALA A 73 8.13 -0.68 -7.54
N ARG A 74 7.31 0.14 -8.20
CA ARG A 74 7.47 1.62 -8.17
C ARG A 74 7.40 2.19 -6.75
N LYS A 75 6.44 1.74 -5.94
CA LYS A 75 6.29 2.20 -4.56
C LYS A 75 7.47 1.81 -3.67
N LYS A 76 7.97 0.57 -3.82
CA LYS A 76 9.16 0.09 -3.09
C LYS A 76 10.40 0.89 -3.49
N ALA A 77 10.62 1.09 -4.79
CA ALA A 77 11.75 1.86 -5.30
C ALA A 77 11.74 3.31 -4.79
N HIS A 78 10.57 3.96 -4.77
CA HIS A 78 10.44 5.31 -4.23
C HIS A 78 10.84 5.40 -2.75
N LEU A 79 10.26 4.54 -1.90
CA LEU A 79 10.57 4.53 -0.46
C LEU A 79 12.05 4.22 -0.18
N GLN A 80 12.62 3.25 -0.90
CA GLN A 80 14.02 2.89 -0.76
C GLN A 80 14.96 4.01 -1.21
N HIS A 81 14.64 4.68 -2.32
CA HIS A 81 15.43 5.81 -2.81
C HIS A 81 15.41 6.98 -1.81
N SER A 82 14.23 7.32 -1.27
CA SER A 82 14.10 8.37 -0.26
C SER A 82 14.88 8.04 1.02
N ALA A 83 14.78 6.80 1.52
CA ALA A 83 15.53 6.38 2.71
C ALA A 83 17.05 6.35 2.48
N ALA A 84 17.50 5.89 1.31
CA ALA A 84 18.92 5.83 0.97
C ALA A 84 19.55 7.23 0.82
N ALA A 85 18.80 8.20 0.28
CA ALA A 85 19.26 9.58 0.18
C ALA A 85 19.52 10.20 1.56
N THR A 86 18.70 9.88 2.56
CA THR A 86 18.84 10.41 3.93
C THR A 86 19.87 9.68 4.78
N LEU A 87 20.20 8.42 4.48
CA LEU A 87 21.20 7.64 5.22
C LEU A 87 22.63 7.83 4.70
N LYS A 88 22.79 8.35 3.47
CA LYS A 88 24.10 8.57 2.82
C LYS A 88 24.66 9.98 3.00
N GLY A 89 23.92 10.89 3.62
CA GLY A 89 24.36 12.25 3.96
C GLY A 89 24.32 12.45 5.47
#